data_AF-W1Y2Q7-F1
#
_entry.id   AF-W1Y2Q7-F1
#
_cell.length_a   1.000
_cell.length_b   1.000
_cell.length_c   1.000
_cell.angle_alpha   90.00
_cell.angle_beta   90.00
_cell.angle_gamma   90.00
#
_symmetry.space_group_name_H-M   'P 1'
#
loop_
_entity.id
_entity.type
_entity.pdbx_description
1 polymer ?
#
loop_
_entity_poly.entity_id
_entity_poly.type
_entity_poly.pdbx_seq_one_letter_code
_entity_poly.pdbx_strand_id
1 'polypeptide(L)' 'EDEVTLTTDLTNDIDADSLDLFEVLNRVEDDFDIKLAVAEDIKTTQDLVDKVKEQLAA' A
#
# COMPACT_ATOMS: atom_id res chain seq x y z
N GLU A 1 -4.67 -20.66 -1.27
CA GLU A 1 -4.89 -19.36 -0.61
C GLU A 1 -3.51 -18.82 -0.35
N ASP A 2 -3.05 -17.93 -1.21
CA ASP A 2 -1.79 -17.24 -1.02
C ASP A 2 -1.97 -16.28 0.15
N GLU A 3 -1.25 -16.56 1.23
CA GLU A 3 -1.31 -15.76 2.45
C GLU A 3 -0.61 -14.43 2.17
N VAL A 4 -1.35 -13.32 2.26
CA VAL A 4 -0.76 -11.99 2.11
C VAL A 4 0.13 -11.73 3.33
N THR A 5 1.43 -11.72 3.10
CA THR A 5 2.44 -11.40 4.10
C THR A 5 2.94 -9.98 3.93
N LEU A 6 3.60 -9.41 4.94
CA LEU A 6 4.24 -8.10 4.83
C LEU A 6 5.29 -8.08 3.69
N THR A 7 5.97 -9.20 3.47
CA THR A 7 6.97 -9.38 2.42
C THR A 7 6.38 -9.65 1.04
N THR A 8 5.06 -9.81 0.93
CA THR A 8 4.39 -10.07 -0.35
C THR A 8 4.51 -8.84 -1.24
N ASP A 9 5.06 -9.06 -2.43
CA ASP A 9 5.20 -8.07 -3.48
C ASP A 9 3.85 -7.90 -4.18
N LEU A 10 3.32 -6.69 -4.14
CA LEU A 10 2.01 -6.37 -4.70
C LEU A 10 2.01 -6.56 -6.22
N THR A 11 3.14 -6.34 -6.90
CA THR A 11 3.24 -6.49 -8.35
C THR A 11 3.64 -7.91 -8.76
N ASN A 12 4.57 -8.55 -8.05
CA ASN A 12 5.10 -9.85 -8.46
C ASN A 12 4.34 -11.05 -7.89
N ASP A 13 3.79 -10.94 -6.67
CA ASP A 13 3.08 -12.06 -6.02
C ASP A 13 1.56 -11.94 -6.16
N ILE A 14 1.03 -10.71 -6.14
CA ILE A 14 -0.43 -10.44 -6.25
C ILE A 14 -0.81 -10.03 -7.69
N ASP A 15 0.17 -9.73 -8.55
CA ASP A 15 -0.06 -9.22 -9.92
C ASP A 15 -0.97 -7.97 -9.91
N ALA A 16 -0.80 -7.11 -8.90
CA ALA A 16 -1.59 -5.91 -8.72
C ALA A 16 -1.14 -4.82 -9.70
N ASP A 17 -2.11 -4.29 -10.44
CA ASP A 17 -1.91 -3.24 -11.41
C ASP A 17 -1.68 -1.90 -10.70
N SER A 18 -1.17 -0.91 -11.44
CA SER A 18 -1.08 0.47 -10.93
C SER A 18 -2.44 1.06 -10.52
N LEU A 19 -3.55 0.57 -11.11
CA LEU A 19 -4.91 0.95 -10.72
C LEU A 19 -5.32 0.30 -9.40
N ASP A 20 -4.98 -0.98 -9.18
CA ASP A 20 -5.28 -1.68 -7.93
C ASP A 20 -4.54 -1.03 -6.75
N LEU A 21 -3.26 -0.69 -6.94
CA LEU A 21 -2.48 0.09 -5.99
C LEU A 21 -3.12 1.45 -5.69
N PHE A 22 -3.66 2.13 -6.71
CA PHE A 22 -4.31 3.42 -6.55
C PHE A 22 -5.62 3.32 -5.75
N GLU A 23 -6.41 2.26 -5.95
CA GLU A 23 -7.63 2.01 -5.18
C GLU A 23 -7.33 1.68 -3.72
N VAL A 24 -6.34 0.82 -3.47
CA VAL A 24 -5.88 0.49 -2.11
C VAL A 24 -5.40 1.74 -1.39
N LEU A 25 -4.60 2.57 -2.06
CA LEU A 25 -4.11 3.83 -1.50
C LEU A 25 -5.24 4.79 -1.17
N ASN A 26 -6.16 5.07 -2.10
CA ASN A 26 -7.30 5.97 -1.84
C ASN A 26 -8.16 5.49 -0.66
N ARG A 27 -8.38 4.17 -0.56
CA ARG A 27 -9.18 3.60 0.52
C ARG A 27 -8.49 3.76 1.87
N VAL A 28 -7.18 3.53 1.92
CA VAL A 28 -6.36 3.76 3.11
C VAL A 28 -6.30 5.25 3.46
N GLU A 29 -6.18 6.15 2.49
CA GLU A 29 -6.25 7.59 2.70
C GLU A 29 -7.56 8.02 3.34
N ASP A 30 -8.70 7.52 2.86
CA ASP A 30 -10.03 7.83 3.39
C ASP A 30 -10.27 7.19 4.77
N ASP A 31 -9.85 5.94 4.97
CA ASP A 31 -10.02 5.22 6.25
C ASP A 31 -9.19 5.83 7.38
N PHE A 32 -8.00 6.37 7.07
CA PHE A 32 -7.07 6.94 8.04
C PHE A 32 -7.04 8.49 8.04
N ASP A 33 -7.81 9.14 7.15
CA ASP A 33 -7.81 10.59 6.93
C ASP A 33 -6.39 11.16 6.68
N ILE A 34 -5.60 10.45 5.86
CA ILE A 34 -4.22 10.79 5.50
C ILE A 34 -4.09 11.07 4.00
N LYS A 35 -2.97 11.68 3.59
CA LYS A 35 -2.58 11.82 2.18
C LYS A 35 -1.26 11.11 1.92
N LEU A 36 -1.33 10.03 1.16
CA LEU A 36 -0.22 9.25 0.66
C LEU A 36 0.01 9.62 -0.81
N ALA A 37 1.10 10.33 -1.09
CA ALA A 37 1.55 10.43 -2.47
C ALA A 37 1.78 9.01 -2.99
N VAL A 38 1.26 8.69 -4.18
CA VAL A 38 1.54 7.43 -4.87
C VAL A 38 3.04 7.42 -5.16
N ALA A 39 3.79 6.87 -4.21
CA ALA A 39 5.19 6.66 -4.40
C ALA A 39 5.28 5.46 -5.33
N GLU A 40 5.92 5.65 -6.48
CA GLU A 40 6.34 4.57 -7.39
C GLU A 40 7.17 3.49 -6.66
N ASP A 41 7.54 3.74 -5.39
CA ASP A 41 8.27 2.88 -4.49
C ASP A 41 7.41 1.94 -3.63
N ILE A 42 6.06 1.99 -3.66
CA ILE A 42 5.23 1.01 -2.92
C ILE A 42 5.19 -0.28 -3.72
N LYS A 43 6.08 -1.21 -3.36
CA LYS A 43 6.20 -2.52 -4.01
C LYS A 43 5.68 -3.65 -3.13
N THR A 44 5.88 -3.54 -1.82
CA THR A 44 5.44 -4.57 -0.88
C THR A 44 4.30 -4.09 -0.01
N THR A 45 3.56 -5.04 0.56
CA THR A 45 2.53 -4.75 1.56
C THR A 45 3.14 -4.02 2.78
N GLN A 46 4.38 -4.33 3.13
CA GLN A 46 5.11 -3.65 4.20
C GLN A 46 5.34 -2.16 3.89
N ASP A 47 5.77 -1.82 2.67
CA ASP A 47 6.04 -0.42 2.28
C ASP A 47 4.79 0.44 2.44
N LEU A 48 3.63 -0.08 2.02
CA LEU A 48 2.33 0.59 2.18
C LEU A 48 2.04 0.85 3.67
N VAL A 49 2.17 -0.18 4.51
CA VAL A 49 1.90 -0.10 5.95
C VAL A 49 2.85 0.88 6.66
N ASP A 50 4.12 0.86 6.31
CA ASP A 50 5.11 1.75 6.91
C ASP A 50 4.86 3.21 6.50
N LYS A 51 4.46 3.48 5.25
CA LYS A 51 4.06 4.82 4.79
C LYS A 51 2.85 5.35 5.55
N VAL A 52 1.84 4.51 5.77
CA VAL A 52 0.66 4.86 6.57
C VAL A 52 1.06 5.21 7.99
N LYS A 53 1.92 4.40 8.62
CA LYS A 53 2.41 4.67 9.98
C LYS A 53 3.22 5.95 10.06
N GLU A 54 4.08 6.24 9.09
CA GLU A 54 4.84 7.50 9.04
C GLU A 54 3.90 8.71 8.99
N GLN A 55 2.84 8.66 8.19
CA GLN A 55 1.84 9.74 8.10
C GLN A 55 1.02 9.88 9.38
N LEU A 56 0.60 8.77 9.99
CA LEU A 56 -0.17 8.79 11.23
C LEU A 56 0.66 9.19 12.46
N ALA A 57 1.97 9.00 12.40
CA ALA A 57 2.90 9.38 13.48
C ALA A 57 3.41 10.83 13.35
N ALA A 58 3.12 11.51 12.24
CA ALA A 58 3.47 12.91 12.00
C ALA A 58 2.40 13.86 12.57
#